data_AF-A0A0U1V2A8-F1
#
_entry.id   AF-A0A0U1V2A8-F1
#
_cell.length_a   1.000
_cell.length_b   1.000
_cell.length_c   1.000
_cell.angle_alpha   90.00
_cell.angle_beta   90.00
_cell.angle_gamma   90.00
#
_symmetry.space_group_name_H-M   'P 1'
#
loop_
_entity.id
_entity.type
_entity.pdbx_description
1 polymer ?
#
loop_
_entity_poly.entity_id
_entity_poly.type
_entity_poly.pdbx_seq_one_letter_code
_entity_poly.pdbx_strand_id
1 'polypeptide(L)'
;MDSPSLSVNAVSYTVAAELPATDDPFNAPIKNIAPWNFTILAVLMFVVTSLSLSENFLVMFVTFKFKQLRQPLNYIIVNLAIADFLVSLTGGVISFLTNSRGYFFLGKWACILEGFAVTFFGIVALWSLAVLSFERFFVICRPLGNIRLQAKHAILGLLFVWTFSFIWTFPPVLGWNRYTVSKIGTTCEPDWYSTNMTAHSYIITFFTTCFIFPLGVIFFCYGKLLRKLRKVSHGRLASAKKPERQVTRMVVVMIVAFMVGWTPYAAFAILVTAHPTIQLDPRLASIPAFFSKTAAVYNPIIYVFMNKQVTFISVRTRTLCAQCCISL
;
A
#
# COMPACT_ATOMS: atom_id res chain seq x y z
N MET A 1 -41.27 43.75 51.04
CA MET A 1 -40.63 44.72 50.12
C MET A 1 -40.55 44.02 48.78
N ASP A 2 -41.59 44.25 48.00
CA ASP A 2 -41.83 43.66 46.71
C ASP A 2 -40.81 44.14 45.68
N SER A 3 -40.33 43.23 44.84
CA SER A 3 -39.57 43.56 43.63
C SER A 3 -40.39 43.13 42.42
N PRO A 4 -40.48 43.95 41.35
CA PRO A 4 -41.52 43.82 40.35
C PRO A 4 -41.19 42.71 39.34
N SER A 5 -42.19 41.89 39.03
CA SER A 5 -42.21 41.03 37.85
C SER A 5 -42.42 41.88 36.60
N LEU A 6 -41.36 42.08 35.81
CA LEU A 6 -41.49 42.53 34.42
C LEU A 6 -41.35 41.32 33.49
N SER A 7 -42.50 40.80 33.06
CA SER A 7 -42.58 39.75 32.05
C SER A 7 -42.41 40.35 30.65
N VAL A 8 -41.25 40.14 30.03
CA VAL A 8 -41.08 40.30 28.58
C VAL A 8 -40.24 39.15 28.05
N ASN A 9 -40.91 38.30 27.27
CA ASN A 9 -40.40 37.24 26.40
C ASN A 9 -39.72 36.04 27.10
N ALA A 10 -40.52 35.00 27.28
CA ALA A 10 -40.07 33.64 27.51
C ALA A 10 -39.17 33.16 26.35
N VAL A 11 -37.86 33.18 26.57
CA VAL A 11 -36.93 32.25 25.92
C VAL A 11 -36.11 31.64 27.04
N SER A 12 -36.54 30.47 27.50
CA SER A 12 -35.71 29.62 28.33
C SER A 12 -34.48 29.24 27.51
N TYR A 13 -33.33 29.83 27.82
CA TYR A 13 -32.05 29.27 27.39
C TYR A 13 -31.86 27.98 28.17
N THR A 14 -32.40 26.88 27.65
CA THR A 14 -31.84 25.57 27.94
C THR A 14 -30.40 25.64 27.46
N VAL A 15 -29.45 25.72 28.39
CA VAL A 15 -28.06 25.32 28.15
C VAL A 15 -28.15 24.03 27.37
N ALA A 16 -27.78 24.08 26.09
CA ALA A 16 -27.81 22.93 25.22
C ALA A 16 -27.05 21.83 25.97
N ALA A 17 -27.78 20.76 26.30
CA ALA A 17 -27.21 19.56 26.85
C ALA A 17 -25.95 19.25 26.02
N GLU A 18 -24.83 19.06 26.71
CA GLU A 18 -23.60 18.56 26.11
C GLU A 18 -23.98 17.41 25.17
N LEU A 19 -23.83 17.64 23.86
CA LEU A 19 -23.88 16.58 22.88
C LEU A 19 -22.92 15.49 23.38
N PRO A 20 -23.37 14.23 23.53
CA PRO A 20 -22.56 13.20 24.15
C PRO A 20 -21.23 13.16 23.41
N ALA A 21 -20.13 13.29 24.16
CA ALA A 21 -18.76 13.27 23.66
C ALA A 21 -18.66 12.30 22.48
N THR A 22 -18.49 12.85 21.27
CA THR A 22 -18.22 12.07 20.08
C THR A 22 -17.10 11.10 20.43
N ASP A 23 -17.36 9.79 20.38
CA ASP A 23 -16.42 8.74 20.80
C ASP A 23 -15.03 9.02 20.19
N ASP A 24 -14.12 9.62 20.97
CA ASP A 24 -12.79 9.97 20.52
C ASP A 24 -12.03 8.67 20.25
N PRO A 25 -11.60 8.40 18.98
CA PRO A 25 -10.96 7.14 18.61
C PRO A 25 -9.63 6.90 19.34
N PHE A 26 -9.08 7.93 19.99
CA PHE A 26 -7.85 7.82 20.78
C PHE A 26 -8.10 7.35 22.22
N ASN A 27 -9.33 7.44 22.75
CA ASN A 27 -9.62 7.20 24.16
C ASN A 27 -10.34 5.87 24.43
N ALA A 28 -11.19 5.40 23.52
CA ALA A 28 -11.95 4.16 23.72
C ALA A 28 -12.36 3.47 22.41
N PRO A 29 -12.66 2.15 22.45
CA PRO A 29 -13.25 1.43 21.33
C PRO A 29 -14.63 1.95 20.94
N ILE A 30 -14.98 1.79 19.67
CA ILE A 30 -16.31 2.10 19.15
C ILE A 30 -17.33 1.15 19.80
N LYS A 31 -18.27 1.70 20.56
CA LYS A 31 -19.25 0.94 21.38
C LYS A 31 -20.15 0.01 20.56
N ASN A 32 -20.40 0.34 19.29
CA ASN A 32 -21.29 -0.42 18.39
C ASN A 32 -20.61 -1.62 17.71
N ILE A 33 -19.34 -1.90 17.99
CA ILE A 33 -18.57 -3.00 17.41
C ILE A 33 -18.23 -4.01 18.50
N ALA A 34 -18.64 -5.26 18.30
CA ALA A 34 -18.36 -6.31 19.28
C ALA A 34 -16.84 -6.59 19.35
N PRO A 35 -16.27 -6.75 20.57
CA PRO A 35 -14.81 -6.87 20.78
C PRO A 35 -14.11 -7.93 19.93
N TRP A 36 -14.79 -9.04 19.64
CA TRP A 36 -14.25 -10.13 18.83
C TRP A 36 -13.87 -9.70 17.40
N ASN A 37 -14.49 -8.65 16.84
CA ASN A 37 -14.11 -8.12 15.52
C ASN A 37 -12.68 -7.57 15.56
N PHE A 38 -12.34 -6.83 16.61
CA PHE A 38 -11.00 -6.29 16.81
C PHE A 38 -9.99 -7.41 17.08
N THR A 39 -10.38 -8.46 17.81
CA THR A 39 -9.55 -9.66 17.99
C THR A 39 -9.23 -10.33 16.65
N ILE A 40 -10.22 -10.52 15.77
CA ILE A 40 -10.00 -11.08 14.43
C ILE A 40 -9.05 -10.19 13.63
N LEU A 41 -9.29 -8.87 13.59
CA LEU A 41 -8.41 -7.94 12.89
C LEU A 41 -6.98 -7.98 13.45
N ALA A 42 -6.81 -8.07 14.77
CA ALA A 42 -5.49 -8.17 15.40
C ALA A 42 -4.76 -9.45 14.98
N VAL A 43 -5.44 -10.62 15.01
CA VAL A 43 -4.87 -11.89 14.56
C VAL A 43 -4.48 -11.82 13.08
N LEU A 44 -5.35 -11.28 12.23
CA LEU A 44 -5.07 -11.12 10.81
C LEU A 44 -3.89 -10.18 10.56
N MET A 45 -3.84 -9.02 11.23
CA MET A 45 -2.73 -8.07 11.10
C MET A 45 -1.41 -8.66 11.61
N PHE A 46 -1.44 -9.44 12.70
CA PHE A 46 -0.27 -10.16 13.19
C PHE A 46 0.28 -11.11 12.12
N VAL A 47 -0.58 -11.98 11.58
CA VAL A 47 -0.19 -12.95 10.55
C VAL A 47 0.37 -12.25 9.30
N VAL A 48 -0.35 -11.25 8.77
CA VAL A 48 0.05 -10.50 7.56
C VAL A 48 1.38 -9.78 7.79
N THR A 49 1.53 -9.10 8.93
CA THR A 49 2.75 -8.34 9.26
C THR A 49 3.94 -9.27 9.44
N SER A 50 3.79 -10.37 10.18
CA SER A 50 4.88 -11.35 10.38
C SER A 50 5.32 -12.01 9.08
N LEU A 51 4.36 -12.39 8.22
CA LEU A 51 4.67 -12.96 6.90
C LEU A 51 5.40 -11.94 6.03
N SER A 52 4.87 -10.72 5.90
CA SER A 52 5.47 -9.69 5.07
C SER A 52 6.88 -9.32 5.54
N LEU A 53 7.11 -9.15 6.84
CA LEU A 53 8.44 -8.90 7.39
C LEU A 53 9.42 -10.03 7.05
N SER A 54 9.00 -11.28 7.26
CA SER A 54 9.85 -12.46 7.04
C SER A 54 10.21 -12.65 5.57
N GLU A 55 9.23 -12.53 4.67
CA GLU A 55 9.42 -12.74 3.24
C GLU A 55 10.23 -11.62 2.59
N ASN A 56 9.94 -10.35 2.92
CA ASN A 56 10.70 -9.22 2.39
C ASN A 56 12.14 -9.19 2.93
N PHE A 57 12.34 -9.55 4.19
CA PHE A 57 13.69 -9.74 4.74
C PHE A 57 14.45 -10.83 3.99
N LEU A 58 13.82 -11.97 3.71
CA LEU A 58 14.44 -13.06 2.95
C LEU A 58 14.85 -12.62 1.54
N VAL A 59 14.02 -11.84 0.84
CA VAL A 59 14.35 -11.31 -0.49
C VAL A 59 15.60 -10.42 -0.43
N MET A 60 15.67 -9.51 0.55
CA MET A 60 16.84 -8.66 0.76
C MET A 60 18.10 -9.49 1.09
N PHE A 61 17.98 -10.43 2.03
CA PHE A 61 19.08 -11.29 2.48
C PHE A 61 19.65 -12.16 1.35
N VAL A 62 18.80 -12.85 0.59
CA VAL A 62 19.20 -13.69 -0.54
C VAL A 62 19.88 -12.84 -1.62
N THR A 63 19.33 -11.67 -1.94
CA THR A 63 19.94 -10.79 -2.95
C THR A 63 21.31 -10.26 -2.49
N PHE A 64 21.46 -9.97 -1.20
CA PHE A 64 22.75 -9.61 -0.62
C PHE A 64 23.75 -10.77 -0.70
N LYS A 65 23.35 -11.99 -0.31
CA LYS A 65 24.24 -13.16 -0.27
C LYS A 65 24.72 -13.58 -1.66
N PHE A 66 23.83 -13.59 -2.66
CA PHE A 66 24.13 -14.12 -4.00
C PHE A 66 24.45 -12.99 -5.00
N LYS A 67 25.74 -12.78 -5.29
CA LYS A 67 26.22 -11.78 -6.27
C LYS A 67 25.54 -11.88 -7.65
N GLN A 68 25.16 -13.09 -8.08
CA GLN A 68 24.47 -13.31 -9.35
C GLN A 68 23.12 -12.57 -9.44
N LEU A 69 22.48 -12.31 -8.30
CA LEU A 69 21.20 -11.61 -8.23
C LEU A 69 21.36 -10.08 -8.18
N ARG A 70 22.58 -9.54 -8.06
CA ARG A 70 22.81 -8.08 -8.00
C ARG A 70 22.94 -7.45 -9.38
N GLN A 71 21.96 -7.73 -10.23
CA GLN A 71 21.87 -7.15 -11.56
C GLN A 71 20.93 -5.93 -11.53
N PRO A 72 21.12 -4.93 -12.41
CA PRO A 72 20.26 -3.73 -12.45
C PRO A 72 18.75 -4.06 -12.47
N LEU A 73 18.37 -5.11 -13.19
CA LEU A 73 17.00 -5.62 -13.29
C LEU A 73 16.38 -6.07 -11.95
N ASN A 74 17.21 -6.37 -10.95
CA ASN A 74 16.77 -6.84 -9.64
C ASN A 74 16.81 -5.72 -8.58
N TYR A 75 17.38 -4.54 -8.87
CA TYR A 75 17.41 -3.44 -7.92
C TYR A 75 16.01 -2.94 -7.57
N ILE A 76 15.08 -2.94 -8.52
CA ILE A 76 13.70 -2.54 -8.26
C ILE A 76 12.92 -3.56 -7.43
N ILE A 77 13.30 -4.85 -7.51
CA ILE A 77 12.75 -5.91 -6.67
C ILE A 77 13.20 -5.72 -5.23
N VAL A 78 14.49 -5.43 -5.03
CA VAL A 78 15.02 -5.09 -3.70
C VAL A 78 14.37 -3.82 -3.16
N ASN A 79 14.16 -2.80 -4.01
CA ASN A 79 13.45 -1.58 -3.60
C ASN A 79 12.03 -1.86 -3.11
N LEU A 80 11.29 -2.70 -3.83
CA LEU A 80 9.95 -3.09 -3.42
C LEU A 80 9.98 -3.89 -2.11
N ALA A 81 10.95 -4.80 -1.94
CA ALA A 81 11.12 -5.51 -0.68
C ALA A 81 11.45 -4.58 0.50
N ILE A 82 12.25 -3.54 0.28
CA ILE A 82 12.53 -2.51 1.29
C ILE A 82 11.24 -1.76 1.64
N ALA A 83 10.47 -1.32 0.64
CA ALA A 83 9.21 -0.59 0.88
C ALA A 83 8.18 -1.46 1.64
N ASP A 84 7.98 -2.70 1.21
CA ASP A 84 7.04 -3.65 1.82
C ASP A 84 7.50 -4.07 3.26
N PHE A 85 8.80 -4.16 3.50
CA PHE A 85 9.35 -4.40 4.84
C PHE A 85 9.09 -3.18 5.76
N LEU A 86 9.37 -1.97 5.29
CA LEU A 86 9.22 -0.75 6.09
C LEU A 86 7.76 -0.44 6.40
N VAL A 87 6.83 -0.65 5.46
CA VAL A 87 5.39 -0.49 5.73
C VAL A 87 4.87 -1.51 6.73
N SER A 88 5.38 -2.74 6.70
CA SER A 88 5.01 -3.77 7.67
C SER A 88 5.56 -3.46 9.05
N LEU A 89 6.81 -2.99 9.13
CA LEU A 89 7.47 -2.63 10.39
C LEU A 89 6.80 -1.43 11.07
N THR A 90 6.35 -0.46 10.30
CA THR A 90 5.71 0.77 10.81
C THR A 90 4.20 0.60 10.88
N GLY A 91 3.53 0.59 9.72
CA GLY A 91 2.08 0.48 9.60
C GLY A 91 1.51 -0.82 10.14
N GLY A 92 2.08 -1.97 9.74
CA GLY A 92 1.58 -3.28 10.14
C GLY A 92 1.65 -3.53 11.65
N VAL A 93 2.80 -3.20 12.27
CA VAL A 93 2.99 -3.33 13.73
C VAL A 93 2.05 -2.40 14.49
N ILE A 94 1.94 -1.13 14.09
CA ILE A 94 1.02 -0.17 14.73
C ILE A 94 -0.43 -0.68 14.62
N SER A 95 -0.86 -1.07 13.42
CA SER A 95 -2.18 -1.66 13.17
C SER A 95 -2.43 -2.89 14.04
N PHE A 96 -1.46 -3.80 14.21
CA PHE A 96 -1.62 -4.95 15.11
C PHE A 96 -1.87 -4.50 16.56
N LEU A 97 -1.04 -3.59 17.07
CA LEU A 97 -1.12 -3.11 18.46
C LEU A 97 -2.46 -2.44 18.74
N THR A 98 -2.92 -1.53 17.87
CA THR A 98 -4.18 -0.80 18.05
C THR A 98 -5.39 -1.71 17.87
N ASN A 99 -5.37 -2.65 16.92
CA ASN A 99 -6.43 -3.66 16.79
C ASN A 99 -6.50 -4.57 18.03
N SER A 100 -5.38 -4.89 18.69
CA SER A 100 -5.40 -5.69 19.92
C SER A 100 -6.12 -5.03 21.09
N ARG A 101 -6.19 -3.68 21.09
CA ARG A 101 -6.91 -2.88 22.09
C ARG A 101 -8.29 -2.44 21.62
N GLY A 102 -8.57 -2.48 20.32
CA GLY A 102 -9.84 -2.07 19.72
C GLY A 102 -10.01 -0.56 19.52
N TYR A 103 -8.95 0.23 19.74
CA TYR A 103 -8.93 1.69 19.51
C TYR A 103 -7.49 2.20 19.31
N PHE A 104 -7.34 3.44 18.84
CA PHE A 104 -6.05 4.03 18.51
C PHE A 104 -5.35 4.65 19.74
N PHE A 105 -4.94 3.83 20.71
CA PHE A 105 -4.37 4.33 21.97
C PHE A 105 -2.98 4.98 21.87
N LEU A 106 -2.28 4.86 20.74
CA LEU A 106 -0.91 5.37 20.55
C LEU A 106 -0.85 6.89 20.30
N GLY A 107 -2.00 7.54 20.19
CA GLY A 107 -2.12 9.00 20.06
C GLY A 107 -1.90 9.54 18.65
N LYS A 108 -2.06 10.86 18.51
CA LYS A 108 -2.13 11.55 17.21
C LYS A 108 -0.85 11.45 16.38
N TRP A 109 0.32 11.54 17.00
CA TRP A 109 1.60 11.45 16.27
C TRP A 109 1.84 10.07 15.67
N ALA A 110 1.50 9.01 16.40
CA ALA A 110 1.57 7.65 15.88
C ALA A 110 0.57 7.44 14.73
N CYS A 111 -0.61 8.08 14.80
CA CYS A 111 -1.60 8.05 13.72
C CYS A 111 -1.09 8.73 12.44
N ILE A 112 -0.47 9.90 12.58
CA ILE A 112 0.17 10.60 11.45
C ILE A 112 1.29 9.73 10.86
N LEU A 113 2.14 9.14 11.70
CA LEU A 113 3.22 8.25 11.27
C LEU A 113 2.69 7.03 10.53
N GLU A 114 1.68 6.35 11.07
CA GLU A 114 1.07 5.16 10.45
C GLU A 114 0.45 5.51 9.10
N GLY A 115 -0.42 6.53 9.07
CA GLY A 115 -1.09 6.97 7.85
C GLY A 115 -0.10 7.41 6.78
N PHE A 116 0.91 8.21 7.16
CA PHE A 116 1.99 8.62 6.27
C PHE A 116 2.78 7.43 5.75
N ALA A 117 3.27 6.54 6.62
CA ALA A 117 4.11 5.43 6.22
C ALA A 117 3.37 4.45 5.28
N VAL A 118 2.13 4.08 5.62
CA VAL A 118 1.30 3.20 4.78
C VAL A 118 1.06 3.81 3.41
N THR A 119 0.73 5.10 3.36
CA THR A 119 0.49 5.80 2.10
C THR A 119 1.78 5.93 1.29
N PHE A 120 2.87 6.42 1.91
CA PHE A 120 4.16 6.65 1.28
C PHE A 120 4.75 5.38 0.67
N PHE A 121 4.88 4.31 1.46
CA PHE A 121 5.45 3.06 0.96
C PHE A 121 4.53 2.36 -0.05
N GLY A 122 3.21 2.52 0.08
CA GLY A 122 2.25 2.06 -0.93
C GLY A 122 2.45 2.74 -2.29
N ILE A 123 2.67 4.05 -2.30
CA ILE A 123 2.96 4.81 -3.53
C ILE A 123 4.35 4.47 -4.09
N VAL A 124 5.36 4.30 -3.24
CA VAL A 124 6.69 3.80 -3.64
C VAL A 124 6.58 2.44 -4.33
N ALA A 125 5.77 1.53 -3.78
CA ALA A 125 5.55 0.21 -4.33
C ALA A 125 4.90 0.27 -5.73
N LEU A 126 3.81 1.03 -5.87
CA LEU A 126 3.09 1.18 -7.15
C LEU A 126 3.99 1.79 -8.24
N TRP A 127 4.72 2.86 -7.91
CA TRP A 127 5.61 3.49 -8.88
C TRP A 127 6.83 2.63 -9.21
N SER A 128 7.31 1.81 -8.27
CA SER A 128 8.34 0.79 -8.56
C SER A 128 7.84 -0.21 -9.60
N LEU A 129 6.59 -0.65 -9.52
CA LEU A 129 5.97 -1.51 -10.54
C LEU A 129 5.84 -0.79 -11.88
N ALA A 130 5.47 0.50 -11.89
CA ALA A 130 5.38 1.29 -13.11
C ALA A 130 6.74 1.46 -13.81
N VAL A 131 7.79 1.80 -13.06
CA VAL A 131 9.16 1.90 -13.59
C VAL A 131 9.66 0.54 -14.09
N LEU A 132 9.41 -0.54 -13.36
CA LEU A 132 9.73 -1.91 -13.82
C LEU A 132 9.02 -2.24 -15.15
N SER A 133 7.74 -1.87 -15.27
CA SER A 133 6.95 -2.06 -16.49
C SER A 133 7.54 -1.31 -17.68
N PHE A 134 7.91 -0.05 -17.45
CA PHE A 134 8.51 0.82 -18.45
C PHE A 134 9.87 0.31 -18.91
N GLU A 135 10.73 -0.07 -17.95
CA GLU A 135 12.05 -0.63 -18.23
C GLU A 135 11.95 -1.89 -19.10
N ARG A 136 11.06 -2.83 -18.75
CA ARG A 136 10.84 -4.07 -19.51
C ARG A 136 10.30 -3.79 -20.91
N PHE A 137 9.36 -2.86 -21.03
CA PHE A 137 8.84 -2.44 -22.32
C PHE A 137 9.96 -1.88 -23.20
N PHE A 138 10.81 -1.00 -22.67
CA PHE A 138 11.91 -0.40 -23.40
C PHE A 138 12.94 -1.44 -23.86
N VAL A 139 13.44 -2.27 -22.94
CA VAL A 139 14.44 -3.32 -23.24
C VAL A 139 13.96 -4.31 -24.29
N ILE A 140 12.68 -4.73 -24.24
CA ILE A 140 12.17 -5.82 -25.08
C ILE A 140 11.54 -5.31 -26.40
N CYS A 141 10.76 -4.23 -26.34
CA CYS A 141 10.00 -3.75 -27.49
C CYS A 141 10.74 -2.70 -28.31
N ARG A 142 11.68 -1.98 -27.70
CA ARG A 142 12.47 -0.91 -28.33
C ARG A 142 13.96 -1.20 -28.12
N PRO A 143 14.54 -2.25 -28.74
CA PRO A 143 15.98 -2.44 -28.71
C PRO A 143 16.63 -1.32 -29.52
N LEU A 144 16.95 -0.20 -28.86
CA LEU A 144 17.67 0.93 -29.44
C LEU A 144 19.15 0.57 -29.56
N GLY A 145 19.49 -0.29 -30.53
CA GLY A 145 20.88 -0.62 -30.86
C GLY A 145 21.80 -0.79 -29.64
N ASN A 146 22.83 0.05 -29.54
CA ASN A 146 23.90 -0.02 -28.54
C ASN A 146 23.57 0.63 -27.17
N ILE A 147 22.38 1.19 -26.97
CA ILE A 147 22.00 1.83 -25.70
C ILE A 147 21.51 0.74 -24.74
N ARG A 148 22.43 0.19 -23.94
CA ARG A 148 22.08 -0.66 -22.80
C ARG A 148 21.61 0.21 -21.64
N LEU A 149 20.46 -0.12 -21.05
CA LEU A 149 20.01 0.45 -19.78
C LEU A 149 21.07 0.19 -18.70
N GLN A 150 21.85 1.22 -18.41
CA GLN A 150 22.90 1.21 -17.38
C GLN A 150 22.31 1.40 -15.98
N ALA A 151 23.05 0.97 -14.96
CA ALA A 151 22.70 1.14 -13.55
C ALA A 151 22.31 2.60 -13.18
N LYS A 152 22.87 3.61 -13.86
CA LYS A 152 22.53 5.02 -13.69
C LYS A 152 21.03 5.30 -13.89
N HIS A 153 20.41 4.67 -14.89
CA HIS A 153 18.97 4.85 -15.17
C HIS A 153 18.10 4.18 -14.11
N ALA A 154 18.53 3.02 -13.59
CA ALA A 154 17.84 2.34 -12.51
C ALA A 154 17.87 3.19 -11.22
N ILE A 155 19.03 3.77 -10.89
CA ILE A 155 19.18 4.68 -9.74
C ILE A 155 18.31 5.93 -9.92
N LEU A 156 18.31 6.53 -11.12
CA LEU A 156 17.46 7.68 -11.41
C LEU A 156 15.97 7.34 -11.25
N GLY A 157 15.55 6.15 -11.70
CA GLY A 157 14.20 5.63 -11.47
C GLY A 157 13.87 5.52 -9.99
N LEU A 158 14.78 4.97 -9.18
CA LEU A 158 14.58 4.88 -7.72
C LEU A 158 14.47 6.27 -7.07
N LEU A 159 15.38 7.20 -7.39
CA LEU A 159 15.31 8.57 -6.88
C LEU A 159 13.98 9.25 -7.24
N PHE A 160 13.51 9.05 -8.47
CA PHE A 160 12.20 9.53 -8.91
C PHE A 160 11.08 8.93 -8.05
N VAL A 161 11.03 7.60 -7.89
CA VAL A 161 9.98 6.93 -7.13
C VAL A 161 9.89 7.46 -5.69
N TRP A 162 11.02 7.53 -4.98
CA TRP A 162 11.04 7.97 -3.58
C TRP A 162 10.68 9.44 -3.44
N THR A 163 11.28 10.31 -4.26
CA THR A 163 11.04 11.75 -4.20
C THR A 163 9.60 12.08 -4.58
N PHE A 164 9.10 11.49 -5.66
CA PHE A 164 7.72 11.68 -6.11
C PHE A 164 6.72 11.23 -5.05
N SER A 165 6.92 10.05 -4.48
CA SER A 165 6.06 9.52 -3.42
C SER A 165 6.05 10.45 -2.20
N PHE A 166 7.20 11.01 -1.82
CA PHE A 166 7.30 11.93 -0.68
C PHE A 166 6.54 13.23 -0.95
N ILE A 167 6.72 13.83 -2.13
CA ILE A 167 6.06 15.07 -2.56
C ILE A 167 4.53 14.95 -2.46
N TRP A 168 3.95 13.78 -2.76
CA TRP A 168 2.49 13.59 -2.74
C TRP A 168 1.92 13.09 -1.43
N THR A 169 2.73 12.50 -0.55
CA THR A 169 2.27 11.95 0.75
C THR A 169 2.62 12.85 1.94
N PHE A 170 3.53 13.79 1.77
CA PHE A 170 3.84 14.80 2.78
C PHE A 170 2.80 15.94 2.91
N PRO A 171 2.10 16.41 1.86
CA PRO A 171 1.16 17.53 1.97
C PRO A 171 0.01 17.38 2.99
N PRO A 172 -0.54 16.19 3.27
CA PRO A 172 -1.46 16.01 4.40
C PRO A 172 -0.86 16.35 5.76
N VAL A 173 0.45 16.25 5.94
CA VAL A 173 1.13 16.69 7.18
C VAL A 173 1.18 18.23 7.25
N LEU A 174 1.25 18.90 6.10
CA LEU A 174 1.27 20.37 5.97
C LEU A 174 -0.12 21.01 5.98
N GLY A 175 -1.20 20.22 5.98
CA GLY A 175 -2.58 20.70 6.07
C GLY A 175 -3.33 20.83 4.74
N TRP A 176 -2.78 20.39 3.60
CA TRP A 176 -3.58 20.30 2.35
C TRP A 176 -4.68 19.21 2.50
N ASN A 177 -4.37 18.15 3.22
CA ASN A 177 -5.32 17.19 3.78
C ASN A 177 -4.87 16.92 5.24
N ARG A 178 -5.23 15.80 5.85
CA ARG A 178 -4.75 15.34 7.15
C ARG A 178 -4.74 13.82 7.21
N TYR A 179 -3.87 13.26 8.04
CA TYR A 179 -3.97 11.86 8.43
C TYR A 179 -4.88 11.76 9.65
N THR A 180 -5.92 10.93 9.56
CA THR A 180 -6.93 10.73 10.60
C THR A 180 -7.18 9.25 10.84
N VAL A 181 -7.77 8.93 12.00
CA VAL A 181 -8.21 7.57 12.28
C VAL A 181 -9.37 7.22 11.33
N SER A 182 -9.26 6.05 10.70
CA SER A 182 -10.29 5.45 9.86
C SER A 182 -11.57 5.17 10.66
N LYS A 183 -12.69 4.94 9.97
CA LYS A 183 -13.99 4.67 10.62
C LYS A 183 -14.01 3.44 11.52
N ILE A 184 -13.09 2.49 11.33
CA ILE A 184 -12.92 1.33 12.22
C ILE A 184 -12.29 1.69 13.58
N GLY A 185 -11.68 2.88 13.71
CA GLY A 185 -11.14 3.37 14.98
C GLY A 185 -9.77 2.84 15.39
N THR A 186 -9.16 1.94 14.59
CA THR A 186 -7.89 1.26 14.93
C THR A 186 -6.75 1.52 13.98
N THR A 187 -6.96 2.15 12.82
CA THR A 187 -5.90 2.41 11.83
C THR A 187 -6.04 3.81 11.27
N CYS A 188 -4.94 4.39 10.79
CA CYS A 188 -4.91 5.74 10.24
C CYS A 188 -4.69 5.77 8.72
N GLU A 189 -5.30 6.78 8.10
CA GLU A 189 -5.33 6.99 6.65
C GLU A 189 -5.48 8.47 6.31
N PRO A 190 -5.24 8.90 5.05
CA PRO A 190 -5.65 10.23 4.62
C PRO A 190 -7.15 10.44 4.84
N ASP A 191 -7.54 11.68 5.12
CA ASP A 191 -8.94 12.03 5.35
C ASP A 191 -9.72 12.06 4.04
N TRP A 192 -10.28 10.91 3.69
CA TRP A 192 -11.20 10.72 2.57
C TRP A 192 -12.64 11.17 2.87
N TYR A 193 -12.95 11.49 4.13
CA TYR A 193 -14.31 11.74 4.61
C TYR A 193 -14.66 13.22 4.69
N SER A 194 -13.66 14.10 4.74
CA SER A 194 -13.84 15.53 4.85
C SER A 194 -14.52 16.13 3.62
N THR A 195 -15.59 16.91 3.83
CA THR A 195 -16.32 17.67 2.81
C THR A 195 -15.62 18.96 2.36
N ASN A 196 -14.46 19.29 2.94
CA ASN A 196 -13.74 20.51 2.61
C ASN A 196 -13.19 20.46 1.18
N MET A 197 -13.36 21.56 0.44
CA MET A 197 -12.88 21.69 -0.94
C MET A 197 -11.36 21.48 -1.06
N THR A 198 -10.60 21.96 -0.09
CA THR A 198 -9.13 21.79 -0.02
C THR A 198 -8.74 20.32 0.13
N ALA A 199 -9.47 19.56 0.95
CA ALA A 199 -9.24 18.13 1.09
C ALA A 199 -9.62 17.38 -0.21
N HIS A 200 -10.76 17.72 -0.81
CA HIS A 200 -11.18 17.13 -2.09
C HIS A 200 -10.17 17.38 -3.22
N SER A 201 -9.59 18.58 -3.32
CA SER A 201 -8.60 18.88 -4.36
C SER A 201 -7.32 18.06 -4.21
N TYR A 202 -6.87 17.83 -2.96
CA TYR A 202 -5.79 16.90 -2.67
C TYR A 202 -6.15 15.48 -3.11
N ILE A 203 -7.32 14.98 -2.72
CA ILE A 203 -7.75 13.61 -3.01
C ILE A 203 -7.80 13.36 -4.53
N ILE A 204 -8.43 14.25 -5.29
CA ILE A 204 -8.54 14.13 -6.75
C ILE A 204 -7.16 14.13 -7.39
N THR A 205 -6.28 15.04 -6.96
CA THR A 205 -4.93 15.16 -7.51
C THR A 205 -4.11 13.92 -7.16
N PHE A 206 -4.18 13.45 -5.90
CA PHE A 206 -3.51 12.25 -5.41
C PHE A 206 -3.94 11.00 -6.19
N PHE A 207 -5.24 10.73 -6.34
CA PHE A 207 -5.70 9.58 -7.12
C PHE A 207 -5.29 9.66 -8.60
N THR A 208 -5.32 10.86 -9.18
CA THR A 208 -4.92 11.04 -10.58
C THR A 208 -3.43 10.74 -10.77
N THR A 209 -2.56 11.33 -9.94
CA THR A 209 -1.10 11.25 -10.10
C THR A 209 -0.50 9.98 -9.50
N CYS A 210 -1.03 9.50 -8.38
CA CYS A 210 -0.46 8.39 -7.63
C CYS A 210 -1.16 7.05 -7.87
N PHE A 211 -2.32 7.02 -8.52
CA PHE A 211 -3.01 5.77 -8.86
C PHE A 211 -3.28 5.64 -10.36
N ILE A 212 -4.04 6.54 -10.98
CA ILE A 212 -4.47 6.43 -12.38
C ILE A 212 -3.27 6.49 -13.33
N PHE A 213 -2.39 7.48 -13.17
CA PHE A 213 -1.23 7.66 -14.04
C PHE A 213 -0.25 6.46 -14.02
N PRO A 214 0.26 5.98 -12.86
CA PRO A 214 1.16 4.83 -12.84
C PRO A 214 0.48 3.56 -13.39
N LEU A 215 -0.81 3.34 -13.13
CA LEU A 215 -1.55 2.25 -13.75
C LEU A 215 -1.65 2.38 -15.27
N GLY A 216 -1.89 3.60 -15.78
CA GLY A 216 -1.86 3.89 -17.21
C GLY A 216 -0.52 3.52 -17.85
N VAL A 217 0.60 3.90 -17.21
CA VAL A 217 1.96 3.52 -17.64
C VAL A 217 2.11 2.00 -17.68
N ILE A 218 1.71 1.31 -16.61
CA ILE A 218 1.76 -0.15 -16.50
C ILE A 218 0.99 -0.82 -17.63
N PHE A 219 -0.29 -0.47 -17.81
CA PHE A 219 -1.17 -1.06 -18.82
C PHE A 219 -0.67 -0.79 -20.24
N PHE A 220 -0.20 0.43 -20.53
CA PHE A 220 0.36 0.78 -21.83
C PHE A 220 1.60 -0.06 -22.15
N CYS A 221 2.56 -0.10 -21.23
CA CYS A 221 3.83 -0.82 -21.40
C CYS A 221 3.59 -2.32 -21.61
N TYR A 222 2.78 -2.95 -20.76
CA TYR A 222 2.46 -4.37 -20.89
C TYR A 222 1.58 -4.69 -22.07
N GLY A 223 0.63 -3.82 -22.42
CA GLY A 223 -0.19 -3.98 -23.62
C GLY A 223 0.67 -4.07 -24.89
N LYS A 224 1.67 -3.19 -25.02
CA LYS A 224 2.62 -3.24 -26.14
C LYS A 224 3.54 -4.47 -26.07
N LEU A 225 4.03 -4.81 -24.87
CA LEU A 225 4.89 -5.98 -24.66
C LEU A 225 4.19 -7.31 -25.03
N LEU A 226 2.96 -7.51 -24.56
CA LEU A 226 2.16 -8.70 -24.87
C LEU A 226 1.84 -8.78 -26.37
N ARG A 227 1.51 -7.65 -27.02
CA ARG A 227 1.31 -7.62 -28.48
C ARG A 227 2.57 -8.02 -29.24
N LYS A 228 3.75 -7.53 -28.83
CA LYS A 228 5.04 -7.91 -29.44
C LYS A 228 5.32 -9.40 -29.26
N LEU A 229 5.11 -9.94 -28.06
CA LEU A 229 5.33 -11.36 -27.76
C LEU A 229 4.37 -12.28 -28.52
N ARG A 230 3.09 -11.91 -28.66
CA ARG A 230 2.12 -12.66 -29.47
C ARG A 230 2.58 -12.76 -30.93
N LYS A 231 3.01 -11.65 -31.54
CA LYS A 231 3.53 -11.63 -32.92
C LYS A 231 4.75 -12.55 -33.11
N VAL A 232 5.63 -12.65 -32.12
CA VAL A 232 6.81 -13.53 -32.22
C VAL A 232 6.47 -15.00 -31.92
N SER A 233 5.45 -15.27 -31.10
CA SER A 233 5.03 -16.65 -30.79
C SER A 233 4.43 -17.42 -31.98
N HIS A 234 3.93 -16.71 -33.00
CA HIS A 234 3.47 -17.30 -34.26
C HIS A 234 4.61 -17.49 -35.29
N GLY A 235 5.86 -17.15 -34.95
CA GLY A 235 7.04 -17.31 -35.82
C GLY A 235 7.94 -18.48 -35.43
N ARG A 236 8.83 -18.89 -36.34
CA ARG A 236 9.79 -20.02 -36.17
C ARG A 236 10.72 -19.92 -34.93
N LEU A 237 10.83 -18.75 -34.28
CA LEU A 237 11.65 -18.52 -33.07
C LEU A 237 10.88 -18.67 -31.74
N ALA A 238 9.65 -19.21 -31.73
CA ALA A 238 8.82 -19.32 -30.52
C ALA A 238 9.50 -20.03 -29.32
N SER A 239 10.37 -21.02 -29.56
CA SER A 239 11.13 -21.70 -28.50
C SER A 239 12.25 -20.85 -27.90
N ALA A 240 12.89 -19.97 -28.68
CA ALA A 240 14.01 -19.13 -28.23
C ALA A 240 13.59 -18.02 -27.26
N LYS A 241 12.32 -17.58 -27.28
CA LYS A 241 11.78 -16.52 -26.41
C LYS A 241 10.93 -17.00 -25.23
N LYS A 242 10.94 -18.30 -24.92
CA LYS A 242 10.28 -18.87 -23.72
C LYS A 242 10.67 -18.14 -22.41
N PRO A 243 11.95 -17.76 -22.17
CA PRO A 243 12.34 -17.03 -20.96
C PRO A 243 11.72 -15.63 -20.86
N GLU A 244 11.67 -14.88 -21.97
CA GLU A 244 11.07 -13.53 -22.02
C GLU A 244 9.55 -13.58 -21.76
N ARG A 245 8.87 -14.62 -22.28
CA ARG A 245 7.43 -14.85 -22.05
C ARG A 245 7.14 -15.19 -20.58
N GLN A 246 8.03 -15.96 -19.94
CA GLN A 246 7.92 -16.26 -18.52
C GLN A 246 8.03 -14.98 -17.68
N VAL A 247 9.07 -14.16 -17.90
CA VAL A 247 9.27 -12.90 -17.17
C VAL A 247 8.07 -11.95 -17.33
N THR A 248 7.56 -11.82 -18.55
CA THR A 248 6.36 -11.00 -18.81
C THR A 248 5.13 -11.53 -18.08
N ARG A 249 4.94 -12.85 -18.04
CA ARG A 249 3.85 -13.47 -17.28
C ARG A 249 3.96 -13.17 -15.79
N MET A 250 5.19 -13.12 -15.23
CA MET A 250 5.37 -12.79 -13.81
C MET A 250 4.87 -11.40 -13.49
N VAL A 251 5.30 -10.41 -14.27
CA VAL A 251 4.96 -9.03 -13.92
C VAL A 251 3.47 -8.75 -14.15
N VAL A 252 2.84 -9.38 -15.14
CA VAL A 252 1.37 -9.33 -15.27
C VAL A 252 0.69 -9.90 -14.02
N VAL A 253 1.15 -11.02 -13.49
CA VAL A 253 0.61 -11.59 -12.24
C VAL A 253 0.84 -10.65 -11.05
N MET A 254 2.02 -10.02 -10.96
CA MET A 254 2.30 -9.03 -9.91
C MET A 254 1.38 -7.82 -9.99
N ILE A 255 1.10 -7.31 -11.19
CA ILE A 255 0.18 -6.19 -11.38
C ILE A 255 -1.23 -6.58 -10.98
N VAL A 256 -1.68 -7.77 -11.38
CA VAL A 256 -3.00 -8.27 -10.98
C VAL A 256 -3.09 -8.39 -9.46
N ALA A 257 -2.07 -8.94 -8.80
CA ALA A 257 -2.05 -9.05 -7.34
C ALA A 257 -2.04 -7.68 -6.64
N PHE A 258 -1.24 -6.74 -7.15
CA PHE A 258 -1.25 -5.36 -6.64
C PHE A 258 -2.63 -4.72 -6.80
N MET A 259 -3.26 -4.88 -7.98
CA MET A 259 -4.60 -4.36 -8.23
C MET A 259 -5.66 -5.01 -7.34
N VAL A 260 -5.59 -6.32 -7.11
CA VAL A 260 -6.51 -7.02 -6.20
C VAL A 260 -6.36 -6.50 -4.77
N GLY A 261 -5.15 -6.18 -4.33
CA GLY A 261 -4.91 -5.60 -3.00
C GLY A 261 -5.40 -4.15 -2.87
N TRP A 262 -5.06 -3.29 -3.83
CA TRP A 262 -5.24 -1.84 -3.69
C TRP A 262 -6.50 -1.26 -4.32
N THR A 263 -7.08 -1.91 -5.34
CA THR A 263 -8.29 -1.40 -6.01
C THR A 263 -9.50 -1.32 -5.09
N PRO A 264 -9.78 -2.30 -4.21
CA PRO A 264 -10.88 -2.18 -3.27
C PRO A 264 -10.76 -0.92 -2.41
N TYR A 265 -9.55 -0.61 -1.95
CA TYR A 265 -9.28 0.57 -1.13
C TYR A 265 -9.45 1.87 -1.94
N ALA A 266 -8.89 1.92 -3.15
CA ALA A 266 -9.05 3.07 -4.03
C ALA A 266 -10.53 3.34 -4.38
N ALA A 267 -11.29 2.29 -4.71
CA ALA A 267 -12.71 2.40 -5.01
C ALA A 267 -13.51 2.88 -3.80
N PHE A 268 -13.22 2.35 -2.61
CA PHE A 268 -13.82 2.80 -1.36
C PHE A 268 -13.54 4.29 -1.09
N ALA A 269 -12.29 4.71 -1.17
CA ALA A 269 -11.90 6.10 -0.94
C ALA A 269 -12.56 7.06 -1.94
N ILE A 270 -12.62 6.70 -3.23
CA ILE A 270 -13.31 7.49 -4.27
C ILE A 270 -14.81 7.58 -3.97
N LEU A 271 -15.46 6.47 -3.60
CA LEU A 271 -16.88 6.43 -3.27
C LEU A 271 -17.21 7.35 -2.09
N VAL A 272 -16.44 7.25 -1.00
CA VAL A 272 -16.61 8.08 0.19
C VAL A 272 -16.35 9.56 -0.11
N THR A 273 -15.35 9.86 -0.93
CA THR A 273 -15.06 11.25 -1.34
C THR A 273 -16.17 11.83 -2.21
N ALA A 274 -16.73 11.04 -3.12
CA ALA A 274 -17.79 11.48 -4.02
C ALA A 274 -19.13 11.63 -3.28
N HIS A 275 -19.38 10.80 -2.26
CA HIS A 275 -20.63 10.76 -1.49
C HIS A 275 -20.33 10.86 0.02
N PRO A 276 -19.84 12.01 0.53
CA PRO A 276 -19.37 12.13 1.92
C PRO A 276 -20.48 12.00 2.97
N THR A 277 -21.75 12.09 2.58
CA THR A 277 -22.91 11.90 3.46
C THR A 277 -23.29 10.44 3.66
N ILE A 278 -22.63 9.50 2.96
CA ILE A 278 -22.93 8.08 3.09
C ILE A 278 -22.53 7.56 4.48
N GLN A 279 -23.50 7.03 5.21
CA GLN A 279 -23.26 6.37 6.49
C GLN A 279 -22.84 4.93 6.22
N LEU A 280 -21.53 4.67 6.28
CA LEU A 280 -20.97 3.33 6.09
C LEU A 280 -20.73 2.66 7.45
N ASP A 281 -21.12 1.39 7.53
CA ASP A 281 -20.74 0.54 8.66
C ASP A 281 -19.20 0.50 8.76
N PRO A 282 -18.61 0.86 9.92
CA PRO A 282 -17.17 0.73 10.18
C PRO A 282 -16.57 -0.62 9.79
N ARG A 283 -17.34 -1.72 9.88
CA ARG A 283 -16.92 -3.06 9.47
C ARG A 283 -16.66 -3.13 7.97
N LEU A 284 -17.49 -2.48 7.16
CA LEU A 284 -17.30 -2.41 5.71
C LEU A 284 -16.08 -1.57 5.33
N ALA A 285 -15.78 -0.51 6.09
CA ALA A 285 -14.57 0.30 5.89
C ALA A 285 -13.27 -0.48 6.20
N SER A 286 -13.34 -1.44 7.13
CA SER A 286 -12.18 -2.26 7.50
C SER A 286 -11.73 -3.23 6.39
N ILE A 287 -12.67 -3.69 5.54
CA ILE A 287 -12.38 -4.72 4.53
C ILE A 287 -11.39 -4.18 3.47
N PRO A 288 -11.64 -3.07 2.76
CA PRO A 288 -10.69 -2.54 1.78
C PRO A 288 -9.33 -2.17 2.41
N ALA A 289 -9.34 -1.63 3.63
CA ALA A 289 -8.13 -1.24 4.35
C ALA A 289 -7.29 -2.45 4.77
N PHE A 290 -7.90 -3.62 4.97
CA PHE A 290 -7.21 -4.88 5.21
C PHE A 290 -6.63 -5.45 3.91
N PHE A 291 -7.42 -5.48 2.83
CA PHE A 291 -6.97 -5.97 1.52
C PHE A 291 -5.71 -5.25 1.03
N SER A 292 -5.64 -3.92 1.20
CA SER A 292 -4.45 -3.16 0.80
C SER A 292 -3.20 -3.56 1.59
N LYS A 293 -3.33 -3.88 2.88
CA LYS A 293 -2.22 -4.35 3.73
C LYS A 293 -1.73 -5.75 3.35
N THR A 294 -2.61 -6.62 2.87
CA THR A 294 -2.20 -7.96 2.36
C THR A 294 -1.35 -7.88 1.08
N ALA A 295 -1.39 -6.77 0.35
CA ALA A 295 -0.62 -6.60 -0.89
C ALA A 295 0.90 -6.73 -0.66
N ALA A 296 1.41 -6.34 0.52
CA ALA A 296 2.81 -6.45 0.91
C ALA A 296 3.29 -7.91 1.11
N VAL A 297 2.37 -8.88 1.16
CA VAL A 297 2.68 -10.33 1.23
C VAL A 297 2.72 -10.94 -0.18
N TYR A 298 1.84 -10.51 -1.07
CA TYR A 298 1.76 -11.10 -2.41
C TYR A 298 2.99 -10.79 -3.28
N ASN A 299 3.60 -9.62 -3.10
CA ASN A 299 4.71 -9.17 -3.91
C ASN A 299 5.88 -10.19 -3.87
N PRO A 300 6.51 -10.52 -2.71
CA PRO A 300 7.60 -11.51 -2.64
C PRO A 300 7.24 -12.90 -3.14
N ILE A 301 6.04 -13.40 -2.80
CA ILE A 301 5.57 -14.72 -3.23
C ILE A 301 5.61 -14.81 -4.76
N ILE A 302 5.08 -13.81 -5.45
CA ILE A 302 5.05 -13.79 -6.91
C ILE A 302 6.47 -13.71 -7.50
N TYR A 303 7.38 -12.95 -6.89
CA TYR A 303 8.78 -12.90 -7.34
C TYR A 303 9.52 -14.21 -7.15
N VAL A 304 9.42 -14.82 -5.95
CA VAL A 304 10.16 -16.02 -5.55
C VAL A 304 9.68 -17.23 -6.34
N PHE A 305 8.38 -17.39 -6.56
CA PHE A 305 7.85 -18.55 -7.28
C PHE A 305 8.01 -18.45 -8.80
N MET A 306 8.17 -17.24 -9.35
CA MET A 306 8.18 -17.09 -10.80
C MET A 306 9.57 -16.76 -11.38
N ASN A 307 10.52 -16.24 -10.60
CA ASN A 307 11.92 -16.09 -11.01
C ASN A 307 12.70 -17.38 -10.73
N LYS A 308 12.89 -18.23 -11.76
CA LYS A 308 13.59 -19.52 -11.64
C LYS A 308 14.97 -19.43 -10.95
N GLN A 309 15.68 -18.31 -11.10
CA GLN A 309 16.97 -18.09 -10.43
C GLN A 309 16.79 -17.92 -8.91
N VAL A 310 15.76 -17.20 -8.48
CA VAL A 310 15.43 -17.00 -7.06
C VAL A 310 14.74 -18.22 -6.47
N THR A 311 13.88 -18.92 -7.22
CA THR A 311 13.23 -20.16 -6.75
C THR A 311 14.26 -21.26 -6.47
N PHE A 312 15.21 -21.48 -7.37
CA PHE A 312 16.25 -22.50 -7.19
C PHE A 312 17.14 -22.19 -5.97
N ILE A 313 17.49 -20.93 -5.77
CA ILE A 313 18.33 -20.48 -4.66
C ILE A 313 17.55 -20.44 -3.34
N SER A 314 16.31 -19.94 -3.35
CA SER A 314 15.42 -19.87 -2.18
C SER A 314 15.01 -21.26 -1.68
N VAL A 315 14.70 -22.21 -2.57
CA VAL A 315 14.45 -23.61 -2.20
C VAL A 315 15.69 -24.22 -1.55
N ARG A 316 16.88 -23.99 -2.11
CA ARG A 316 18.16 -24.44 -1.56
C ARG A 316 18.51 -23.78 -0.22
N THR A 317 18.11 -22.52 -0.03
CA THR A 317 18.34 -21.78 1.22
C THR A 317 17.31 -22.15 2.30
N ARG A 318 16.05 -22.44 1.94
CA ARG A 318 15.04 -23.00 2.86
C ARG A 318 15.41 -24.41 3.31
N THR A 319 16.00 -25.24 2.44
CA THR A 319 16.58 -26.54 2.87
C THR A 319 17.78 -26.37 3.77
N LEU A 320 18.68 -25.40 3.49
CA LEU A 320 19.82 -25.10 4.35
C LEU A 320 19.41 -24.49 5.70
N CYS A 321 18.41 -23.60 5.76
CA CYS A 321 17.84 -23.09 7.02
C CYS A 321 17.11 -24.18 7.80
N ALA A 322 16.39 -25.06 7.12
CA ALA A 322 15.78 -26.23 7.76
C ALA A 322 16.85 -27.18 8.32
N GLN A 323 17.97 -27.38 7.62
CA GLN A 323 19.11 -28.15 8.12
C GLN A 323 19.82 -27.45 9.29
N CYS A 324 19.90 -26.11 9.29
CA CYS A 324 20.43 -25.35 10.43
C CYS A 324 19.51 -25.41 11.67
N CYS A 325 18.19 -25.44 11.49
CA CYS A 325 17.23 -25.63 12.61
C CYS A 325 17.16 -27.07 13.13
N ILE A 326 17.64 -28.06 12.38
CA ILE A 326 17.73 -29.46 12.83
C ILE A 326 19.11 -29.74 13.49
N SER A 327 20.07 -28.82 13.39
CA SER A 327 21.43 -28.97 13.91
C SER A 327 21.74 -28.08 15.13
N LEU A 328 20.70 -27.57 15.81
CA LEU A 328 20.75 -26.90 17.12
C LEU A 328 19.89 -27.68 18.10
#